data_AF-A0A7M3Z1M9-F1
#
_entry.id   AF-A0A7M3Z1M9-F1
#
_cell.length_a   1.000
_cell.length_b   1.000
_cell.length_c   1.000
_cell.angle_alpha   90.00
_cell.angle_beta   90.00
_cell.angle_gamma   90.00
#
_symmetry.space_group_name_H-M   'P 1'
#
loop_
_entity.id
_entity.type
_entity.pdbx_description
1 polymer ?
#
loop_
_entity_poly.entity_id
_entity_poly.type
_entity_poly.pdbx_seq_one_letter_code
_entity_poly.pdbx_strand_id
1 'polypeptide(L)'
;NSWGSDGDYDPQGTITQLTDRLTYENDVAVIFAASNSGGSGAECSGDLRTNVYANTPSAISVAALTHDGTAVTSFSSRGCMNQQHTWPDVGAPGRDIWATAPRGTAIDASTRTQGDLYYMAISGTSMATPHVGGMAGILLDVAPSLGAADYHRDDHDFGDSLVGGDGTAAYGQFEDWNERNNSRVHEVELVLELTARYEGMANSCEAGNDEDSCNDIPEECYRSATGACHDWRIGHGLTDLDAAVALARTLQLMRDQDGDGIVDHPEYTVWDAYDIYENMMTTTTIPANTDRVRHAWKGDWNHFNNGQTGAVYYTEDSHYVWIPNGTTRLEATFTAVESSLDTGQVGLLQLDIDLGDDGSNDAQGEGNRLADSWYYDLSVDESAWGQWAHFDVSGSAVTLWGFLGDIEFFESRVPYTVDVMLTMDLSQPVDIQFEQRPDFYSDLNPTTPSDEYENDMDGMLTFTRSAYDQATVVSLITPKSTDAESDSEGFFSSLGGVIADHPFAVIITLLMLIGAAGTAGYTVRLQTEEDVEEAVLLNENEDKPVPEIENEA
;
A
#
# COMPACT_ATOMS: atom_id res chain seq x y z
N ASN A 1 13.15 -1.81 6.96
CA ASN A 1 14.07 -0.79 6.40
C ASN A 1 14.19 0.42 7.33
N SER A 2 14.52 0.19 8.60
CA SER A 2 14.76 1.25 9.59
C SER A 2 15.85 0.80 10.57
N TRP A 3 17.00 0.51 9.99
CA TRP A 3 18.21 0.07 10.66
C TRP A 3 19.40 0.73 9.96
N GLY A 4 20.55 0.76 10.61
CA GLY A 4 21.71 1.52 10.13
C GLY A 4 22.14 2.56 11.14
N SER A 5 22.90 3.53 10.67
CA SER A 5 23.36 4.67 11.44
C SER A 5 23.16 5.94 10.66
N ASP A 6 23.04 7.04 11.39
CA ASP A 6 23.19 8.38 10.84
C ASP A 6 24.56 8.48 10.17
N GLY A 7 24.61 9.13 9.01
CA GLY A 7 25.87 9.43 8.37
C GLY A 7 25.81 9.63 6.87
N ASP A 8 26.96 10.04 6.34
CA ASP A 8 27.16 10.31 4.93
C ASP A 8 26.98 9.04 4.09
N TYR A 9 26.36 9.18 2.91
CA TYR A 9 26.24 8.15 1.88
C TYR A 9 27.59 7.53 1.52
N ASP A 10 27.67 6.20 1.52
CA ASP A 10 28.84 5.44 1.07
C ASP A 10 28.49 4.61 -0.19
N PRO A 11 28.92 5.05 -1.40
CA PRO A 11 28.70 4.32 -2.65
C PRO A 11 29.44 2.98 -2.72
N GLN A 12 30.46 2.78 -1.89
CA GLN A 12 31.20 1.51 -1.80
C GLN A 12 30.65 0.60 -0.70
N GLY A 13 29.67 1.06 0.07
CA GLY A 13 29.01 0.27 1.10
C GLY A 13 28.32 -0.96 0.51
N THR A 14 28.42 -2.10 1.20
CA THR A 14 27.79 -3.35 0.75
C THR A 14 26.28 -3.21 0.61
N ILE A 15 25.64 -2.51 1.54
CA ILE A 15 24.17 -2.33 1.53
C ILE A 15 23.77 -1.43 0.36
N THR A 16 24.46 -0.32 0.16
CA THR A 16 24.28 0.56 -0.99
C THR A 16 24.36 -0.19 -2.32
N GLN A 17 25.42 -0.98 -2.52
CA GLN A 17 25.58 -1.76 -3.75
C GLN A 17 24.47 -2.81 -3.94
N LEU A 18 23.95 -3.38 -2.85
CA LEU A 18 22.82 -4.31 -2.92
C LEU A 18 21.52 -3.57 -3.24
N THR A 19 21.29 -2.41 -2.64
CA THR A 19 20.16 -1.52 -2.95
C THR A 19 20.15 -1.13 -4.42
N ASP A 20 21.28 -0.62 -4.94
CA ASP A 20 21.44 -0.29 -6.36
C ASP A 20 21.13 -1.51 -7.24
N ARG A 21 21.67 -2.70 -6.94
CA ARG A 21 21.39 -3.89 -7.76
C ARG A 21 19.94 -4.34 -7.70
N LEU A 22 19.29 -4.26 -6.54
CA LEU A 22 17.87 -4.58 -6.41
C LEU A 22 17.03 -3.65 -7.29
N THR A 23 17.28 -2.34 -7.22
CA THR A 23 16.56 -1.35 -8.01
C THR A 23 16.85 -1.49 -9.50
N TYR A 24 18.12 -1.52 -9.91
CA TYR A 24 18.48 -1.39 -11.33
C TYR A 24 18.53 -2.70 -12.12
N GLU A 25 18.68 -3.84 -11.45
CA GLU A 25 18.70 -5.16 -12.11
C GLU A 25 17.36 -5.90 -11.96
N ASN A 26 16.49 -5.48 -11.02
CA ASN A 26 15.26 -6.19 -10.70
C ASN A 26 14.03 -5.28 -10.48
N ASP A 27 14.13 -3.98 -10.76
CA ASP A 27 13.04 -3.00 -10.62
C ASP A 27 12.38 -3.00 -9.23
N VAL A 28 13.20 -3.20 -8.18
CA VAL A 28 12.74 -3.18 -6.80
C VAL A 28 12.77 -1.75 -6.26
N ALA A 29 11.61 -1.23 -5.86
CA ALA A 29 11.50 -0.03 -5.06
C ALA A 29 12.03 -0.29 -3.64
N VAL A 30 13.20 0.26 -3.33
CA VAL A 30 13.82 0.14 -2.00
C VAL A 30 13.46 1.38 -1.18
N ILE A 31 12.85 1.20 -0.02
CA ILE A 31 12.31 2.30 0.78
C ILE A 31 12.95 2.24 2.16
N PHE A 32 13.54 3.32 2.66
CA PHE A 32 14.22 3.41 3.95
C PHE A 32 13.73 4.58 4.81
N ALA A 33 13.72 4.35 6.12
CA ALA A 33 13.48 5.41 7.09
C ALA A 33 14.61 6.43 7.11
N ALA A 34 14.28 7.72 7.11
CA ALA A 34 15.25 8.80 7.19
C ALA A 34 16.09 8.80 8.48
N SER A 35 15.70 8.06 9.54
CA SER A 35 16.27 8.02 10.91
C SER A 35 15.45 8.80 11.94
N ASN A 36 15.77 8.66 13.23
CA ASN A 36 15.05 9.22 14.39
C ASN A 36 15.89 10.20 15.23
N SER A 37 16.87 10.86 14.60
CA SER A 37 17.86 11.71 15.27
C SER A 37 17.57 13.21 15.20
N GLY A 38 16.42 13.61 14.64
CA GLY A 38 16.01 15.01 14.52
C GLY A 38 17.04 15.85 13.76
N GLY A 39 17.42 16.98 14.35
CA GLY A 39 18.37 17.94 13.79
C GLY A 39 17.69 19.24 13.38
N SER A 40 18.46 20.15 12.81
CA SER A 40 18.00 21.44 12.26
C SER A 40 18.25 21.55 10.74
N GLY A 41 19.03 20.63 10.19
CA GLY A 41 19.56 20.67 8.83
C GLY A 41 20.90 21.41 8.73
N ALA A 42 21.42 21.93 9.85
CA ALA A 42 22.80 22.43 9.95
C ALA A 42 23.83 21.30 10.05
N GLU A 43 23.37 20.09 10.37
CA GLU A 43 24.18 18.89 10.50
C GLU A 43 24.49 18.29 9.11
N CYS A 44 25.72 18.53 8.63
CA CYS A 44 26.20 18.11 7.32
C CYS A 44 27.42 17.18 7.46
N SER A 45 28.55 17.45 6.78
CA SER A 45 29.73 16.56 6.75
C SER A 45 30.15 16.02 8.11
N GLY A 46 30.06 14.69 8.27
CA GLY A 46 30.50 13.97 9.48
C GLY A 46 29.54 14.01 10.67
N ASP A 47 28.36 14.64 10.55
CA ASP A 47 27.27 14.61 11.55
C ASP A 47 25.88 14.54 10.90
N LEU A 48 25.78 14.19 9.61
CA LEU A 48 24.51 14.10 8.88
C LEU A 48 23.57 13.15 9.63
N ARG A 49 22.35 13.62 9.93
CA ARG A 49 21.38 12.90 10.76
C ARG A 49 20.55 11.90 10.00
N THR A 50 20.49 12.02 8.68
CA THR A 50 19.78 11.04 7.87
C THR A 50 20.54 9.72 7.80
N ASN A 51 19.78 8.64 7.67
CA ASN A 51 20.32 7.28 7.58
C ASN A 51 21.18 7.14 6.32
N VAL A 52 22.40 6.62 6.46
CA VAL A 52 23.33 6.36 5.35
C VAL A 52 22.69 5.56 4.20
N TYR A 53 21.77 4.64 4.50
CA TYR A 53 21.10 3.83 3.49
C TYR A 53 19.92 4.56 2.83
N ALA A 54 19.24 5.45 3.56
CA ALA A 54 18.18 6.30 2.99
C ALA A 54 18.75 7.35 2.04
N ASN A 55 20.00 7.79 2.26
CA ASN A 55 20.73 8.65 1.34
C ASN A 55 21.27 7.92 0.08
N THR A 56 20.84 6.69 -0.18
CA THR A 56 21.23 5.99 -1.43
C THR A 56 20.38 6.55 -2.56
N PRO A 57 20.94 7.01 -3.69
CA PRO A 57 20.15 7.63 -4.77
C PRO A 57 19.02 6.78 -5.34
N SER A 58 19.08 5.44 -5.21
CA SER A 58 18.04 4.55 -5.69
C SER A 58 17.01 4.15 -4.61
N ALA A 59 17.11 4.74 -3.41
CA ALA A 59 16.28 4.41 -2.26
C ALA A 59 15.38 5.58 -1.90
N ILE A 60 14.12 5.26 -1.62
CA ILE A 60 13.10 6.23 -1.20
C ILE A 60 13.25 6.47 0.31
N SER A 61 13.68 7.66 0.69
CA SER A 61 13.88 8.18 2.04
C SER A 61 12.59 8.75 2.63
N VAL A 62 12.18 8.23 3.79
CA VAL A 62 10.87 8.55 4.40
C VAL A 62 11.01 9.32 5.71
N ALA A 63 10.43 10.51 5.77
CA ALA A 63 10.24 11.33 6.97
C ALA A 63 9.00 10.91 7.77
N ALA A 64 9.00 11.25 9.07
CA ALA A 64 7.88 10.98 9.97
C ALA A 64 7.07 12.24 10.27
N LEU A 65 5.76 12.12 10.06
CA LEU A 65 4.76 13.13 10.40
C LEU A 65 3.95 12.72 11.64
N THR A 66 3.25 13.68 12.23
CA THR A 66 2.21 13.43 13.23
C THR A 66 1.14 12.49 12.69
N HIS A 67 0.38 11.86 13.57
CA HIS A 67 -0.63 10.87 13.19
C HIS A 67 -1.65 11.42 12.16
N ASP A 68 -2.03 12.68 12.31
CA ASP A 68 -2.94 13.41 11.41
C ASP A 68 -2.25 14.02 10.17
N GLY A 69 -0.94 13.83 10.02
CA GLY A 69 -0.16 14.34 8.89
C GLY A 69 0.03 15.87 8.88
N THR A 70 -0.30 16.58 9.96
CA THR A 70 -0.28 18.06 9.98
C THR A 70 1.08 18.67 10.29
N ALA A 71 2.00 17.91 10.90
CA ALA A 71 3.32 18.41 11.25
C ALA A 71 4.41 17.33 11.17
N VAL A 72 5.66 17.78 10.97
CA VAL A 72 6.85 16.93 11.15
C VAL A 72 7.09 16.62 12.63
N THR A 73 7.50 15.39 12.93
CA THR A 73 7.81 14.99 14.31
C THR A 73 9.20 15.46 14.74
N SER A 74 9.40 15.65 16.06
CA SER A 74 10.70 16.03 16.67
C SER A 74 11.86 15.18 16.18
N PHE A 75 11.60 13.88 16.11
CA PHE A 75 12.61 12.87 15.92
C PHE A 75 12.91 12.62 14.44
N SER A 76 12.02 13.04 13.52
CA SER A 76 12.26 12.83 12.09
C SER A 76 13.58 13.48 11.69
N SER A 77 14.50 12.68 11.14
CA SER A 77 15.82 13.20 10.82
C SER A 77 15.78 14.15 9.64
N ARG A 78 16.57 15.21 9.76
CA ARG A 78 16.66 16.28 8.78
C ARG A 78 17.91 16.13 7.92
N GLY A 79 17.76 16.30 6.61
CA GLY A 79 18.87 16.36 5.66
C GLY A 79 19.71 17.63 5.83
N CYS A 80 20.89 17.67 5.22
CA CYS A 80 21.75 18.84 5.21
C CYS A 80 21.14 19.94 4.32
N MET A 81 20.80 21.11 4.87
CA MET A 81 20.08 22.19 4.16
C MET A 81 20.78 22.70 2.88
N ASN A 82 22.07 22.41 2.73
CA ASN A 82 22.86 22.80 1.55
C ASN A 82 22.99 21.67 0.52
N GLN A 83 22.33 20.53 0.72
CA GLN A 83 22.44 19.35 -0.13
C GLN A 83 21.14 18.56 -0.20
N GLN A 84 20.33 18.84 -1.22
CA GLN A 84 19.00 18.26 -1.45
C GLN A 84 19.01 16.73 -1.48
N HIS A 85 20.03 16.11 -2.05
CA HIS A 85 20.18 14.65 -2.10
C HIS A 85 20.18 13.96 -0.71
N THR A 86 20.38 14.71 0.38
CA THR A 86 20.32 14.14 1.74
C THR A 86 18.97 14.33 2.42
N TRP A 87 18.02 14.98 1.75
CA TRP A 87 16.71 15.28 2.28
C TRP A 87 15.83 14.03 2.17
N PRO A 88 14.82 13.87 3.04
CA PRO A 88 13.76 12.89 2.78
C PRO A 88 13.05 13.22 1.46
N ASP A 89 12.56 12.22 0.74
CA ASP A 89 11.82 12.44 -0.52
C ASP A 89 10.36 12.77 -0.23
N VAL A 90 9.77 12.04 0.72
CA VAL A 90 8.38 12.17 1.17
C VAL A 90 8.21 11.92 2.67
N GLY A 91 7.10 12.41 3.22
CA GLY A 91 6.67 12.18 4.61
C GLY A 91 5.43 11.28 4.69
N ALA A 92 5.38 10.47 5.74
CA ALA A 92 4.20 9.68 6.08
C ALA A 92 3.96 9.66 7.61
N PRO A 93 2.75 9.32 8.09
CA PRO A 93 2.46 9.25 9.51
C PRO A 93 3.40 8.28 10.24
N GLY A 94 4.12 8.80 11.24
CA GLY A 94 5.11 8.04 12.01
C GLY A 94 4.99 8.23 13.53
N ARG A 95 4.06 9.06 14.00
CA ARG A 95 3.77 9.28 15.43
C ARG A 95 2.58 8.43 15.87
N ASP A 96 2.73 7.75 17.00
CA ASP A 96 1.67 7.02 17.69
C ASP A 96 0.89 6.08 16.75
N ILE A 97 1.63 5.35 15.91
CA ILE A 97 1.06 4.43 14.93
C ILE A 97 0.74 3.11 15.61
N TRP A 98 -0.53 2.74 15.57
CA TRP A 98 -1.01 1.45 16.03
C TRP A 98 -0.67 0.37 15.02
N ALA A 99 0.05 -0.66 15.47
CA ALA A 99 0.39 -1.83 14.66
C ALA A 99 0.45 -3.10 15.51
N THR A 100 0.50 -4.25 14.84
CA THR A 100 0.62 -5.55 15.50
C THR A 100 1.88 -5.62 16.36
N ALA A 101 1.73 -6.03 17.61
CA ALA A 101 2.77 -6.12 18.63
C ALA A 101 3.62 -7.39 18.48
N PRO A 102 4.94 -7.29 18.27
CA PRO A 102 5.81 -8.46 18.20
C PRO A 102 6.12 -8.99 19.61
N ARG A 103 5.41 -10.05 20.01
CA ARG A 103 5.52 -10.69 21.33
C ARG A 103 6.93 -11.21 21.64
N GLY A 104 7.34 -11.11 22.90
CA GLY A 104 8.62 -11.65 23.37
C GLY A 104 9.85 -10.88 22.88
N THR A 105 9.65 -9.69 22.33
CA THR A 105 10.73 -8.79 21.90
C THR A 105 11.01 -7.71 22.94
N ALA A 106 12.13 -7.01 22.80
CA ALA A 106 12.43 -5.83 23.62
C ALA A 106 11.37 -4.73 23.46
N ILE A 107 10.74 -4.65 22.27
CA ILE A 107 9.68 -3.68 21.99
C ILE A 107 8.43 -4.02 22.82
N ASP A 108 7.99 -5.28 22.84
CA ASP A 108 6.90 -5.77 23.70
C ASP A 108 7.19 -5.50 25.19
N ALA A 109 8.41 -5.73 25.64
CA ALA A 109 8.80 -5.41 27.03
C ALA A 109 8.67 -3.91 27.37
N SER A 110 8.94 -3.02 26.40
CA SER A 110 8.92 -1.56 26.61
C SER A 110 7.53 -0.92 26.50
N THR A 111 6.58 -1.58 25.84
CA THR A 111 5.22 -1.07 25.56
C THR A 111 4.13 -1.78 26.35
N ARG A 112 4.49 -2.80 27.14
CA ARG A 112 3.57 -3.64 27.93
C ARG A 112 2.59 -2.87 28.84
N THR A 113 2.89 -1.61 29.18
CA THR A 113 2.02 -0.76 30.00
C THR A 113 0.95 -0.02 29.21
N GLN A 114 0.94 -0.11 27.88
CA GLN A 114 -0.05 0.54 27.01
C GLN A 114 -1.44 -0.12 27.07
N GLY A 115 -1.56 -1.30 27.69
CA GLY A 115 -2.85 -1.93 27.98
C GLY A 115 -3.33 -2.90 26.90
N ASP A 116 -2.89 -2.75 25.65
CA ASP A 116 -3.09 -3.75 24.59
C ASP A 116 -1.85 -4.66 24.47
N LEU A 117 -2.11 -5.95 24.25
CA LEU A 117 -1.14 -7.03 24.19
C LEU A 117 -0.79 -7.46 22.76
N TYR A 118 -1.66 -7.16 21.78
CA TYR A 118 -1.54 -7.54 20.37
C TYR A 118 -1.38 -6.34 19.45
N TYR A 119 -1.79 -5.17 19.91
CA TYR A 119 -1.48 -3.92 19.25
C TYR A 119 -0.71 -3.02 20.21
N MET A 120 0.13 -2.18 19.64
CA MET A 120 0.82 -1.13 20.38
C MET A 120 0.93 0.09 19.49
N ALA A 121 0.88 1.26 20.12
CA ALA A 121 1.23 2.51 19.46
C ALA A 121 2.71 2.80 19.73
N ILE A 122 3.52 2.83 18.67
CA ILE A 122 4.89 3.32 18.76
C ILE A 122 5.18 4.34 17.67
N SER A 123 6.26 5.09 17.90
CA SER A 123 6.65 6.22 17.07
C SER A 123 8.02 6.00 16.43
N GLY A 124 8.20 6.55 15.23
CA GLY A 124 9.45 6.57 14.50
C GLY A 124 9.26 6.70 12.99
N THR A 125 10.30 7.14 12.28
CA THR A 125 10.39 6.98 10.81
C THR A 125 10.30 5.50 10.39
N SER A 126 10.64 4.59 11.31
CA SER A 126 10.36 3.15 11.22
C SER A 126 8.88 2.80 11.01
N MET A 127 7.96 3.65 11.48
CA MET A 127 6.51 3.47 11.33
C MET A 127 5.92 4.26 10.18
N ALA A 128 6.59 5.34 9.75
CA ALA A 128 6.26 6.01 8.48
C ALA A 128 6.62 5.13 7.27
N THR A 129 7.77 4.48 7.29
CA THR A 129 8.31 3.69 6.15
C THR A 129 7.36 2.60 5.63
N PRO A 130 6.69 1.78 6.48
CA PRO A 130 5.73 0.78 6.00
C PRO A 130 4.50 1.36 5.29
N HIS A 131 4.07 2.59 5.62
CA HIS A 131 2.99 3.25 4.88
C HIS A 131 3.40 3.48 3.42
N VAL A 132 4.60 4.03 3.21
CA VAL A 132 5.18 4.23 1.87
C VAL A 132 5.42 2.89 1.16
N GLY A 133 5.83 1.85 1.90
CA GLY A 133 5.94 0.48 1.38
C GLY A 133 4.60 -0.11 0.91
N GLY A 134 3.53 0.12 1.66
CA GLY A 134 2.18 -0.26 1.27
C GLY A 134 1.69 0.51 0.04
N MET A 135 1.94 1.82 -0.01
CA MET A 135 1.65 2.67 -1.17
C MET A 135 2.37 2.15 -2.41
N ALA A 136 3.69 1.90 -2.34
CA ALA A 136 4.46 1.33 -3.44
C ALA A 136 3.88 -0.01 -3.94
N GLY A 137 3.41 -0.87 -3.04
CA GLY A 137 2.72 -2.11 -3.40
C GLY A 137 1.43 -1.86 -4.20
N ILE A 138 0.62 -0.89 -3.80
CA ILE A 138 -0.59 -0.49 -4.53
C ILE A 138 -0.23 0.11 -5.91
N LEU A 139 0.78 0.98 -5.97
CA LEU A 139 1.23 1.59 -7.23
C LEU A 139 1.69 0.54 -8.24
N LEU A 140 2.45 -0.46 -7.79
CA LEU A 140 2.89 -1.58 -8.63
C LEU A 140 1.75 -2.51 -9.05
N ASP A 141 0.69 -2.64 -8.25
CA ASP A 141 -0.51 -3.41 -8.62
C ASP A 141 -1.32 -2.70 -9.72
N VAL A 142 -1.51 -1.39 -9.62
CA VAL A 142 -2.29 -0.61 -10.60
C VAL A 142 -1.52 -0.27 -11.87
N ALA A 143 -0.19 -0.21 -11.77
CA ALA A 143 0.74 0.10 -12.84
C ALA A 143 1.98 -0.83 -12.80
N PRO A 144 1.85 -2.09 -13.24
CA PRO A 144 2.95 -3.06 -13.24
C PRO A 144 4.13 -2.69 -14.14
N SER A 145 3.98 -1.69 -15.01
CA SER A 145 5.06 -1.17 -15.85
C SER A 145 6.01 -0.19 -15.16
N LEU A 146 5.76 0.18 -13.89
CA LEU A 146 6.68 1.02 -13.12
C LEU A 146 7.98 0.27 -12.82
N GLY A 147 9.12 0.96 -12.95
CA GLY A 147 10.44 0.39 -12.64
C GLY A 147 11.52 1.46 -12.49
N ALA A 148 12.78 1.08 -12.69
CA ALA A 148 13.87 2.05 -12.79
C ALA A 148 13.80 2.77 -14.15
N ALA A 149 13.65 4.10 -14.11
CA ALA A 149 13.59 4.93 -15.30
C ALA A 149 14.95 5.07 -16.00
N ASP A 150 14.95 5.55 -17.24
CA ASP A 150 16.18 5.89 -17.97
C ASP A 150 16.71 7.31 -17.68
N TYR A 151 15.97 8.12 -16.91
CA TYR A 151 16.39 9.46 -16.50
C TYR A 151 16.98 9.47 -15.08
N HIS A 152 17.89 10.42 -14.86
CA HIS A 152 18.76 10.48 -13.67
C HIS A 152 18.43 11.63 -12.69
N ARG A 153 17.34 12.34 -12.94
CA ARG A 153 16.88 13.46 -12.12
C ARG A 153 15.40 13.34 -11.88
N ASP A 154 15.02 13.49 -10.62
CA ASP A 154 13.66 13.52 -10.10
C ASP A 154 13.19 14.97 -9.91
N ASP A 155 12.13 15.19 -9.12
CA ASP A 155 11.58 16.53 -8.92
C ASP A 155 12.46 17.36 -7.95
N HIS A 156 13.08 16.74 -6.93
CA HIS A 156 13.87 17.48 -5.94
C HIS A 156 15.23 17.97 -6.47
N ASP A 157 15.73 17.41 -7.57
CA ASP A 157 17.00 17.75 -8.24
C ASP A 157 17.02 19.11 -9.00
N PHE A 158 16.55 20.19 -8.35
CA PHE A 158 16.46 21.54 -8.94
C PHE A 158 17.70 22.42 -8.72
N GLY A 159 18.23 22.98 -9.82
CA GLY A 159 19.32 23.95 -9.80
C GLY A 159 20.72 23.32 -9.65
N ASP A 160 21.67 24.08 -9.10
CA ASP A 160 22.95 23.53 -8.63
C ASP A 160 22.69 22.89 -7.27
N SER A 161 22.17 21.65 -7.25
CA SER A 161 22.19 20.81 -6.06
C SER A 161 23.67 20.62 -5.71
N LEU A 162 24.22 21.51 -4.86
CA LEU A 162 25.66 21.65 -4.63
C LEU A 162 26.16 20.48 -3.79
N VAL A 163 26.36 19.39 -4.48
CA VAL A 163 27.21 18.27 -4.17
C VAL A 163 28.70 18.64 -4.27
N GLY A 164 29.26 18.96 -3.12
CA GLY A 164 30.67 19.27 -2.94
C GLY A 164 30.94 20.77 -2.73
N GLY A 165 31.57 21.08 -1.59
CA GLY A 165 31.97 22.41 -1.17
C GLY A 165 32.23 22.46 0.33
N ASP A 166 32.72 23.58 0.85
CA ASP A 166 32.80 23.77 2.31
C ASP A 166 31.36 23.84 2.87
N GLY A 167 30.97 22.88 3.74
CA GLY A 167 29.68 22.87 4.42
C GLY A 167 28.59 21.95 3.83
N THR A 168 28.92 21.13 2.84
CA THR A 168 28.03 20.04 2.33
C THR A 168 28.26 18.75 3.13
N ALA A 169 27.45 17.71 2.95
CA ALA A 169 27.79 16.36 3.40
C ALA A 169 29.04 15.86 2.66
N ALA A 170 29.72 14.83 3.18
CA ALA A 170 31.04 14.39 2.70
C ALA A 170 31.03 13.76 1.30
N TYR A 171 29.87 13.72 0.65
CA TYR A 171 29.66 13.15 -0.67
C TYR A 171 29.55 14.23 -1.76
N GLY A 172 30.36 14.09 -2.81
CA GLY A 172 30.23 14.86 -4.06
C GLY A 172 29.58 14.00 -5.14
N GLN A 173 28.77 14.61 -5.99
CA GLN A 173 28.13 13.97 -7.13
C GLN A 173 29.21 13.58 -8.11
N PHE A 174 29.05 12.40 -8.68
CA PHE A 174 29.96 11.96 -9.71
C PHE A 174 29.82 12.86 -10.95
N GLU A 175 30.94 13.19 -11.60
CA GLU A 175 30.94 14.02 -12.82
C GLU A 175 30.09 13.39 -13.95
N ASP A 176 29.94 12.06 -13.94
CA ASP A 176 29.14 11.27 -14.88
C ASP A 176 27.70 11.00 -14.41
N TRP A 177 27.16 11.75 -13.44
CA TRP A 177 25.83 11.49 -12.85
C TRP A 177 24.71 11.28 -13.87
N ASN A 178 24.67 12.05 -14.94
CA ASN A 178 23.61 11.95 -15.95
C ASN A 178 23.77 10.73 -16.89
N GLU A 179 24.79 9.89 -16.68
CA GLU A 179 25.10 8.71 -17.50
C GLU A 179 25.23 7.43 -16.66
N ARG A 180 25.24 7.53 -15.33
CA ARG A 180 25.48 6.40 -14.43
C ARG A 180 24.23 5.58 -14.21
N ASN A 181 24.33 4.26 -14.40
CA ASN A 181 23.22 3.36 -14.10
C ASN A 181 22.67 3.51 -12.68
N ASN A 182 23.54 3.90 -11.72
CA ASN A 182 23.20 3.99 -10.30
C ASN A 182 22.70 5.35 -9.80
N SER A 183 22.36 6.26 -10.71
CA SER A 183 21.68 7.53 -10.43
C SER A 183 20.31 7.61 -11.12
N ARG A 184 19.82 6.50 -11.68
CA ARG A 184 18.51 6.47 -12.33
C ARG A 184 17.41 6.50 -11.28
N VAL A 185 16.33 7.21 -11.56
CA VAL A 185 15.23 7.38 -10.62
C VAL A 185 14.31 6.15 -10.67
N HIS A 186 13.83 5.67 -9.52
CA HIS A 186 12.78 4.68 -9.52
C HIS A 186 11.42 5.36 -9.71
N GLU A 187 10.58 4.94 -10.65
CA GLU A 187 9.35 5.68 -11.00
C GLU A 187 8.34 5.78 -9.85
N VAL A 188 8.29 4.78 -8.96
CA VAL A 188 7.53 4.84 -7.69
C VAL A 188 7.92 6.05 -6.84
N GLU A 189 9.21 6.38 -6.74
CA GLU A 189 9.71 7.55 -6.01
C GLU A 189 9.13 8.83 -6.61
N LEU A 190 9.35 9.04 -7.91
CA LEU A 190 8.90 10.22 -8.61
C LEU A 190 7.37 10.39 -8.57
N VAL A 191 6.61 9.30 -8.69
CA VAL A 191 5.16 9.34 -8.54
C VAL A 191 4.75 9.82 -7.14
N LEU A 192 5.40 9.32 -6.09
CA LEU A 192 5.12 9.75 -4.72
C LEU A 192 5.50 11.21 -4.48
N GLU A 193 6.65 11.65 -5.00
CA GLU A 193 7.11 13.04 -4.91
C GLU A 193 6.15 14.02 -5.58
N LEU A 194 5.81 13.77 -6.86
CA LEU A 194 4.99 14.66 -7.68
C LEU A 194 3.55 14.83 -7.16
N THR A 195 3.09 13.88 -6.35
CA THR A 195 1.72 13.84 -5.83
C THR A 195 1.64 14.16 -4.35
N ALA A 196 2.77 14.25 -3.65
CA ALA A 196 2.79 14.60 -2.24
C ALA A 196 2.27 16.02 -2.00
N ARG A 197 1.63 16.20 -0.84
CA ARG A 197 1.05 17.48 -0.43
C ARG A 197 1.99 18.13 0.56
N TYR A 198 2.52 19.30 0.21
CA TYR A 198 3.33 20.11 1.12
C TYR A 198 2.52 21.15 1.92
N GLU A 199 1.36 21.56 1.36
CA GLU A 199 0.55 22.65 1.91
C GLU A 199 0.19 22.43 3.38
N GLY A 200 0.39 23.45 4.22
CA GLY A 200 0.13 23.39 5.66
C GLY A 200 1.30 22.90 6.52
N MET A 201 2.37 22.35 5.92
CA MET A 201 3.54 21.83 6.69
C MET A 201 4.75 22.78 6.73
N ALA A 202 4.68 23.93 6.07
CA ALA A 202 5.72 24.95 6.15
C ALA A 202 5.90 25.40 7.62
N ASN A 203 7.09 25.17 8.18
CA ASN A 203 7.39 25.46 9.58
C ASN A 203 6.39 24.86 10.60
N SER A 204 5.72 23.75 10.26
CA SER A 204 4.84 23.04 11.18
C SER A 204 5.65 22.40 12.32
N CYS A 205 5.18 22.54 13.56
CA CYS A 205 5.74 21.84 14.72
C CYS A 205 4.72 20.90 15.35
N GLU A 206 5.20 19.73 15.74
CA GLU A 206 4.50 18.88 16.70
C GLU A 206 4.29 19.62 18.03
N ALA A 207 3.03 19.63 18.52
CA ALA A 207 2.69 20.30 19.76
C ALA A 207 3.41 19.67 20.97
N GLY A 208 3.93 20.52 21.85
CA GLY A 208 4.55 20.09 23.11
C GLY A 208 6.01 19.65 22.98
N ASN A 209 6.64 19.88 21.82
CA ASN A 209 8.06 19.64 21.61
C ASN A 209 8.84 20.97 21.68
N ASP A 210 9.33 21.31 22.88
CA ASP A 210 10.10 22.55 23.11
C ASP A 210 11.55 22.48 22.56
N GLU A 211 12.02 21.30 22.14
CA GLU A 211 13.40 21.06 21.70
C GLU A 211 13.60 21.33 20.20
N ASP A 212 12.52 21.50 19.45
CA ASP A 212 12.53 21.77 18.01
C ASP A 212 11.64 22.98 17.72
N SER A 213 12.26 24.08 17.30
CA SER A 213 11.50 25.29 17.00
C SER A 213 10.77 25.24 15.67
N CYS A 214 11.10 24.23 14.83
CA CYS A 214 10.63 23.99 13.44
C CYS A 214 10.47 25.24 12.58
N ASN A 215 11.18 26.32 12.89
CA ASN A 215 11.19 27.59 12.17
C ASN A 215 12.43 27.69 11.28
N ASP A 216 12.75 26.58 10.62
CA ASP A 216 14.01 26.43 9.90
C ASP A 216 13.86 26.77 8.42
N ILE A 217 12.62 26.85 7.92
CA ILE A 217 12.34 27.16 6.51
C ILE A 217 12.17 28.66 6.30
N PRO A 218 12.83 29.23 5.28
CA PRO A 218 12.62 30.61 4.89
C PRO A 218 11.15 30.92 4.55
N GLU A 219 10.79 32.21 4.52
CA GLU A 219 9.44 32.68 4.14
C GLU A 219 9.03 32.18 2.73
N GLU A 220 10.02 32.03 1.84
CA GLU A 220 9.87 31.33 0.57
C GLU A 220 10.51 29.93 0.69
N CYS A 221 9.71 28.88 0.48
CA CYS A 221 10.19 27.49 0.49
C CYS A 221 11.19 27.22 -0.66
N TYR A 222 11.95 26.13 -0.54
CA TYR A 222 12.75 25.63 -1.65
C TYR A 222 11.82 25.03 -2.71
N ARG A 223 12.17 25.23 -3.98
CA ARG A 223 11.33 24.84 -5.12
C ARG A 223 11.94 23.66 -5.86
N SER A 224 11.11 22.66 -6.15
CA SER A 224 11.43 21.52 -7.01
C SER A 224 11.40 21.92 -8.49
N ALA A 225 11.66 20.98 -9.39
CA ALA A 225 11.62 21.21 -10.84
C ALA A 225 10.22 21.61 -11.35
N THR A 226 9.16 21.09 -10.73
CA THR A 226 7.76 21.49 -10.95
C THR A 226 7.40 22.83 -10.30
N GLY A 227 8.27 23.37 -9.44
CA GLY A 227 8.04 24.59 -8.69
C GLY A 227 7.26 24.40 -7.39
N ALA A 228 6.95 23.15 -7.02
CA ALA A 228 6.37 22.76 -5.74
C ALA A 228 7.37 23.00 -4.60
N CYS A 229 6.86 23.17 -3.38
CA CYS A 229 7.71 23.28 -2.21
C CYS A 229 8.28 21.90 -1.84
N HIS A 230 9.56 21.84 -1.52
CA HIS A 230 10.18 20.70 -0.87
C HIS A 230 11.22 21.19 0.16
N ASP A 231 11.54 20.41 1.20
CA ASP A 231 12.51 20.84 2.22
C ASP A 231 13.26 19.68 2.90
N TRP A 232 14.34 19.99 3.63
CA TRP A 232 15.19 19.00 4.29
C TRP A 232 14.58 18.22 5.44
N ARG A 233 13.36 18.56 5.86
CA ARG A 233 12.65 17.91 6.98
C ARG A 233 11.67 16.86 6.47
N ILE A 234 10.99 17.12 5.36
CA ILE A 234 9.86 16.29 4.88
C ILE A 234 9.85 16.03 3.37
N GLY A 235 10.83 16.53 2.62
CA GLY A 235 10.83 16.42 1.17
C GLY A 235 9.64 17.14 0.55
N HIS A 236 8.92 16.47 -0.33
CA HIS A 236 7.71 16.97 -1.00
C HIS A 236 6.47 16.98 -0.09
N GLY A 237 6.56 16.43 1.13
CA GLY A 237 5.49 16.48 2.14
C GLY A 237 4.73 15.17 2.28
N LEU A 238 3.48 15.26 2.74
CA LEU A 238 2.64 14.11 3.07
C LEU A 238 2.24 13.38 1.79
N THR A 239 2.50 12.08 1.72
CA THR A 239 2.09 11.25 0.58
C THR A 239 0.57 11.29 0.36
N ASP A 240 0.14 11.35 -0.91
CA ASP A 240 -1.27 11.32 -1.32
C ASP A 240 -1.51 10.09 -2.21
N LEU A 241 -2.09 9.04 -1.61
CA LEU A 241 -2.27 7.76 -2.30
C LEU A 241 -3.24 7.85 -3.49
N ASP A 242 -4.30 8.66 -3.39
CA ASP A 242 -5.28 8.78 -4.47
C ASP A 242 -4.65 9.46 -5.69
N ALA A 243 -3.92 10.54 -5.48
CA ALA A 243 -3.19 11.23 -6.53
C ALA A 243 -2.07 10.34 -7.12
N ALA A 244 -1.33 9.62 -6.27
CA ALA A 244 -0.28 8.70 -6.70
C ALA A 244 -0.84 7.55 -7.56
N VAL A 245 -1.95 6.93 -7.15
CA VAL A 245 -2.64 5.89 -7.92
C VAL A 245 -3.16 6.46 -9.23
N ALA A 246 -3.71 7.67 -9.23
CA ALA A 246 -4.17 8.31 -10.45
C ALA A 246 -3.02 8.49 -11.44
N LEU A 247 -1.89 9.07 -11.02
CA LEU A 247 -0.70 9.28 -11.84
C LEU A 247 -0.10 7.97 -12.36
N ALA A 248 0.10 6.99 -11.48
CA ALA A 248 0.62 5.67 -11.87
C ALA A 248 -0.30 4.99 -12.90
N ARG A 249 -1.61 5.04 -12.68
CA ARG A 249 -2.59 4.47 -13.60
C ARG A 249 -2.60 5.19 -14.95
N THR A 250 -2.44 6.53 -14.97
CA THR A 250 -2.24 7.29 -16.21
C THR A 250 -1.09 6.74 -17.02
N LEU A 251 0.07 6.56 -16.37
CA LEU A 251 1.27 6.05 -17.03
C LEU A 251 1.05 4.63 -17.58
N GLN A 252 0.41 3.75 -16.79
CA GLN A 252 0.08 2.41 -17.26
C GLN A 252 -0.79 2.45 -18.51
N LEU A 253 -1.82 3.28 -18.56
CA LEU A 253 -2.69 3.41 -19.74
C LEU A 253 -1.97 4.02 -20.95
N MET A 254 -0.97 4.86 -20.73
CA MET A 254 -0.15 5.41 -21.80
C MET A 254 0.77 4.35 -22.41
N ARG A 255 1.32 3.48 -21.56
CA ARG A 255 2.24 2.39 -21.92
C ARG A 255 1.54 1.16 -22.50
N ASP A 256 0.37 0.82 -21.98
CA ASP A 256 -0.45 -0.34 -22.33
C ASP A 256 -1.86 0.16 -22.68
N GLN A 257 -2.01 0.59 -23.93
CA GLN A 257 -3.23 1.25 -24.41
C GLN A 257 -4.34 0.25 -24.77
N ASP A 258 -3.99 -1.00 -25.07
CA ASP A 258 -4.97 -2.04 -25.40
C ASP A 258 -5.40 -2.86 -24.17
N GLY A 259 -4.70 -2.73 -23.05
CA GLY A 259 -5.04 -3.29 -21.74
C GLY A 259 -4.77 -4.79 -21.64
N ASP A 260 -3.87 -5.34 -22.45
CA ASP A 260 -3.52 -6.75 -22.43
C ASP A 260 -2.45 -7.11 -21.38
N GLY A 261 -1.89 -6.09 -20.71
CA GLY A 261 -0.85 -6.22 -19.70
C GLY A 261 0.57 -6.19 -20.26
N ILE A 262 0.75 -6.01 -21.57
CA ILE A 262 2.03 -5.87 -22.25
C ILE A 262 2.27 -4.39 -22.53
N VAL A 263 3.51 -3.93 -22.28
CA VAL A 263 3.91 -2.56 -22.59
C VAL A 263 4.15 -2.41 -24.09
N ASP A 264 3.29 -1.64 -24.75
CA ASP A 264 3.38 -1.26 -26.17
C ASP A 264 4.22 -0.01 -26.39
N HIS A 265 4.12 0.94 -25.45
CA HIS A 265 4.66 2.29 -25.57
C HIS A 265 5.60 2.66 -24.41
N PRO A 266 6.78 2.01 -24.31
CA PRO A 266 7.72 2.26 -23.22
C PRO A 266 8.30 3.69 -23.22
N GLU A 267 8.15 4.44 -24.32
CA GLU A 267 8.63 5.82 -24.46
C GLU A 267 7.86 6.86 -23.61
N TYR A 268 6.71 6.51 -23.05
CA TYR A 268 6.03 7.37 -22.09
C TYR A 268 6.66 7.26 -20.70
N THR A 269 6.83 8.40 -20.06
CA THR A 269 7.48 8.59 -18.77
C THR A 269 6.47 9.10 -17.75
N VAL A 270 6.82 9.04 -16.46
CA VAL A 270 6.02 9.65 -15.39
C VAL A 270 5.71 11.12 -15.68
N TRP A 271 6.65 11.86 -16.26
CA TRP A 271 6.46 13.27 -16.63
C TRP A 271 5.35 13.47 -17.68
N ASP A 272 5.25 12.59 -18.67
CA ASP A 272 4.18 12.68 -19.67
C ASP A 272 2.80 12.41 -19.06
N ALA A 273 2.76 11.47 -18.11
CA ALA A 273 1.56 11.16 -17.36
C ALA A 273 1.17 12.32 -16.42
N TYR A 274 2.16 12.96 -15.80
CA TYR A 274 1.98 14.10 -14.90
C TYR A 274 1.38 15.31 -15.61
N ASP A 275 1.66 15.52 -16.90
CA ASP A 275 1.07 16.61 -17.67
C ASP A 275 -0.46 16.50 -17.82
N ILE A 276 -1.04 15.30 -17.65
CA ILE A 276 -2.47 15.07 -17.90
C ILE A 276 -3.24 14.45 -16.72
N TYR A 277 -2.56 13.91 -15.69
CA TYR A 277 -3.23 13.10 -14.64
C TYR A 277 -4.29 13.88 -13.84
N GLU A 278 -4.10 15.18 -13.59
CA GLU A 278 -5.05 15.99 -12.84
C GLU A 278 -6.40 16.11 -13.57
N ASN A 279 -6.40 16.15 -14.91
CA ASN A 279 -7.64 16.21 -15.71
C ASN A 279 -8.54 14.97 -15.54
N MET A 280 -8.03 13.95 -14.87
CA MET A 280 -8.65 12.64 -14.72
C MET A 280 -9.32 12.48 -13.36
N MET A 281 -8.90 13.28 -12.37
CA MET A 281 -9.55 13.37 -11.07
C MET A 281 -10.73 14.32 -11.19
N THR A 282 -11.89 13.76 -11.48
CA THR A 282 -13.14 14.52 -11.64
C THR A 282 -14.13 14.18 -10.54
N THR A 283 -14.94 15.15 -10.15
CA THR A 283 -16.14 14.84 -9.37
C THR A 283 -17.20 14.32 -10.34
N THR A 284 -17.53 13.03 -10.21
CA THR A 284 -18.57 12.40 -11.02
C THR A 284 -19.80 12.11 -10.17
N THR A 285 -20.97 12.23 -10.80
CA THR A 285 -22.25 11.83 -10.22
C THR A 285 -22.72 10.57 -10.93
N ILE A 286 -22.67 9.44 -10.24
CA ILE A 286 -23.04 8.14 -10.77
C ILE A 286 -24.46 7.81 -10.32
N PRO A 287 -25.43 7.65 -11.24
CA PRO A 287 -26.76 7.19 -10.89
C PRO A 287 -26.73 5.71 -10.51
N ALA A 288 -27.52 5.36 -9.50
CA ALA A 288 -27.73 3.99 -9.04
C ALA A 288 -29.23 3.66 -9.14
N ASN A 289 -29.56 2.59 -9.88
CA ASN A 289 -30.95 2.13 -10.02
C ASN A 289 -31.32 1.20 -8.86
N THR A 290 -31.33 1.78 -7.66
CA THR A 290 -31.71 1.13 -6.41
C THR A 290 -32.04 2.20 -5.38
N ASP A 291 -32.84 1.85 -4.37
CA ASP A 291 -33.10 2.62 -3.16
C ASP A 291 -32.26 2.15 -1.96
N ARG A 292 -31.33 1.21 -2.20
CA ARG A 292 -30.54 0.57 -1.15
C ARG A 292 -29.04 0.71 -1.35
N VAL A 293 -28.36 0.98 -0.23
CA VAL A 293 -26.90 0.92 -0.13
C VAL A 293 -26.46 -0.03 0.96
N ARG A 294 -25.25 -0.56 0.82
CA ARG A 294 -24.70 -1.61 1.68
C ARG A 294 -23.27 -1.31 2.08
N HIS A 295 -22.94 -1.61 3.33
CA HIS A 295 -21.60 -1.72 3.85
C HIS A 295 -21.44 -3.06 4.56
N ALA A 296 -20.29 -3.73 4.42
CA ALA A 296 -20.08 -5.02 5.04
C ALA A 296 -18.61 -5.20 5.44
N TRP A 297 -18.38 -5.83 6.57
CA TRP A 297 -17.05 -6.10 7.09
C TRP A 297 -16.98 -7.46 7.80
N LYS A 298 -15.75 -7.86 8.07
CA LYS A 298 -15.43 -9.05 8.86
C LYS A 298 -14.54 -8.61 10.00
N GLY A 299 -14.70 -9.26 11.15
CA GLY A 299 -13.84 -9.05 12.29
C GLY A 299 -13.64 -10.34 13.07
N ASP A 300 -12.77 -10.25 14.07
CA ASP A 300 -12.45 -11.34 14.96
C ASP A 300 -12.58 -10.82 16.39
N TRP A 301 -13.68 -11.20 17.05
CA TRP A 301 -13.90 -10.86 18.44
C TRP A 301 -13.01 -11.76 19.29
N ASN A 302 -12.08 -11.16 20.04
CA ASN A 302 -11.05 -11.93 20.73
C ASN A 302 -10.94 -11.57 22.21
N HIS A 303 -10.74 -12.61 23.04
CA HIS A 303 -10.47 -12.48 24.47
C HIS A 303 -9.22 -13.26 24.84
N PHE A 304 -8.30 -12.61 25.54
CA PHE A 304 -7.00 -13.19 25.79
C PHE A 304 -6.58 -13.10 27.26
N ASN A 305 -6.07 -14.21 27.78
CA ASN A 305 -5.43 -14.25 29.09
C ASN A 305 -3.94 -13.83 29.00
N ASN A 306 -3.50 -12.94 29.89
CA ASN A 306 -2.09 -12.51 29.98
C ASN A 306 -1.20 -13.48 30.77
N GLY A 307 -1.70 -14.63 31.23
CA GLY A 307 -0.92 -15.73 31.80
C GLY A 307 -0.30 -15.48 33.19
N GLN A 308 0.15 -14.26 33.47
CA GLN A 308 0.83 -13.86 34.71
C GLN A 308 -0.16 -13.41 35.80
N THR A 309 -1.34 -12.91 35.41
CA THR A 309 -2.38 -12.40 36.33
C THR A 309 -3.74 -13.07 36.16
N GLY A 310 -3.96 -13.82 35.07
CA GLY A 310 -5.29 -14.34 34.73
C GLY A 310 -6.26 -13.28 34.18
N ALA A 311 -5.81 -12.03 33.96
CA ALA A 311 -6.63 -10.96 33.43
C ALA A 311 -6.96 -11.19 31.94
N VAL A 312 -8.23 -11.02 31.58
CA VAL A 312 -8.74 -11.13 30.22
C VAL A 312 -8.81 -9.73 29.60
N TYR A 313 -8.19 -9.55 28.43
CA TYR A 313 -8.18 -8.32 27.65
C TYR A 313 -9.19 -8.43 26.49
N TYR A 314 -9.75 -7.29 26.10
CA TYR A 314 -10.80 -7.13 25.09
C TYR A 314 -10.21 -6.42 23.87
N THR A 315 -10.53 -6.89 22.66
CA THR A 315 -10.33 -6.11 21.43
C THR A 315 -11.43 -5.08 21.27
N GLU A 316 -11.11 -3.91 20.72
CA GLU A 316 -12.10 -2.94 20.26
C GLU A 316 -12.58 -3.37 18.87
N ASP A 317 -13.89 -3.58 18.72
CA ASP A 317 -14.53 -4.09 17.51
C ASP A 317 -15.46 -3.03 16.89
N SER A 318 -15.13 -1.76 17.13
CA SER A 318 -15.93 -0.60 16.73
C SER A 318 -15.83 -0.30 15.23
N HIS A 319 -16.99 -0.07 14.60
CA HIS A 319 -17.12 0.31 13.19
C HIS A 319 -18.13 1.45 13.04
N TYR A 320 -17.99 2.26 11.99
CA TYR A 320 -18.88 3.39 11.72
C TYR A 320 -19.45 3.34 10.30
N VAL A 321 -20.75 3.60 10.18
CA VAL A 321 -21.45 3.69 8.89
C VAL A 321 -22.15 5.03 8.79
N TRP A 322 -21.87 5.78 7.73
CA TRP A 322 -22.53 7.06 7.48
C TRP A 322 -24.01 6.83 7.16
N ILE A 323 -24.90 7.64 7.71
CA ILE A 323 -26.34 7.59 7.46
C ILE A 323 -26.74 8.72 6.49
N PRO A 324 -26.97 8.42 5.19
CA PRO A 324 -27.39 9.43 4.23
C PRO A 324 -28.74 10.05 4.56
N ASN A 325 -28.93 11.31 4.18
CA ASN A 325 -30.22 11.97 4.26
C ASN A 325 -31.26 11.21 3.42
N GLY A 326 -32.46 11.02 3.97
CA GLY A 326 -33.51 10.23 3.34
C GLY A 326 -33.50 8.74 3.71
N THR A 327 -32.53 8.27 4.51
CA THR A 327 -32.54 6.90 5.03
C THR A 327 -33.76 6.69 5.93
N THR A 328 -34.61 5.70 5.61
CA THR A 328 -35.81 5.38 6.38
C THR A 328 -35.67 4.11 7.20
N ARG A 329 -34.72 3.23 6.85
CA ARG A 329 -34.55 1.93 7.47
C ARG A 329 -33.10 1.46 7.41
N LEU A 330 -32.62 0.89 8.51
CA LEU A 330 -31.34 0.22 8.63
C LEU A 330 -31.58 -1.26 8.96
N GLU A 331 -31.11 -2.14 8.07
CA GLU A 331 -31.14 -3.59 8.27
C GLU A 331 -29.71 -4.08 8.49
N ALA A 332 -29.43 -4.68 9.65
CA ALA A 332 -28.10 -5.25 9.93
C ALA A 332 -28.19 -6.75 10.17
N THR A 333 -27.29 -7.51 9.54
CA THR A 333 -27.10 -8.94 9.79
C THR A 333 -25.74 -9.16 10.42
N PHE A 334 -25.74 -9.69 11.65
CA PHE A 334 -24.53 -10.10 12.35
C PHE A 334 -24.47 -11.61 12.42
N THR A 335 -23.38 -12.21 11.95
CA THR A 335 -23.18 -13.66 12.03
C THR A 335 -21.86 -13.95 12.72
N ALA A 336 -21.89 -14.80 13.74
CA ALA A 336 -20.71 -15.19 14.51
C ALA A 336 -20.62 -16.72 14.58
N VAL A 337 -19.40 -17.26 14.43
CA VAL A 337 -19.17 -18.71 14.58
C VAL A 337 -19.07 -19.04 16.07
N GLU A 338 -20.22 -19.00 16.74
CA GLU A 338 -20.33 -19.11 18.20
C GLU A 338 -19.97 -20.49 18.75
N SER A 339 -19.88 -21.54 17.92
CA SER A 339 -19.40 -22.85 18.36
C SER A 339 -18.44 -23.48 17.36
N SER A 340 -17.28 -23.90 17.85
CA SER A 340 -16.28 -24.62 17.06
C SER A 340 -15.86 -25.87 17.82
N LEU A 341 -16.11 -27.04 17.24
CA LEU A 341 -15.72 -28.32 17.82
C LEU A 341 -14.20 -28.54 17.71
N ASP A 342 -13.57 -27.96 16.68
CA ASP A 342 -12.13 -28.08 16.43
C ASP A 342 -11.31 -27.30 17.47
N THR A 343 -11.78 -26.12 17.88
CA THR A 343 -11.14 -25.30 18.93
C THR A 343 -11.78 -25.48 20.32
N GLY A 344 -12.94 -26.14 20.41
CA GLY A 344 -13.73 -26.28 21.64
C GLY A 344 -14.20 -24.95 22.22
N GLN A 345 -14.47 -23.98 21.36
CA GLN A 345 -14.94 -22.65 21.75
C GLN A 345 -16.46 -22.58 21.72
N VAL A 346 -17.01 -21.90 22.72
CA VAL A 346 -18.42 -21.50 22.76
C VAL A 346 -18.49 -20.01 23.11
N GLY A 347 -19.04 -19.21 22.20
CA GLY A 347 -19.29 -17.78 22.33
C GLY A 347 -20.77 -17.45 22.34
N LEU A 348 -21.12 -16.30 22.92
CA LEU A 348 -22.40 -15.64 22.79
C LEU A 348 -22.10 -14.18 22.50
N LEU A 349 -22.29 -13.78 21.26
CA LEU A 349 -22.04 -12.43 20.78
C LEU A 349 -23.33 -11.79 20.28
N GLN A 350 -23.37 -10.47 20.34
CA GLN A 350 -24.40 -9.63 19.78
C GLN A 350 -23.77 -8.37 19.18
N LEU A 351 -24.49 -7.73 18.27
CA LEU A 351 -24.15 -6.43 17.71
C LEU A 351 -24.91 -5.34 18.49
N ASP A 352 -24.19 -4.32 18.90
CA ASP A 352 -24.73 -3.07 19.42
C ASP A 352 -24.70 -2.04 18.29
N ILE A 353 -25.78 -1.27 18.14
CA ILE A 353 -25.94 -0.26 17.08
C ILE A 353 -26.45 1.02 17.73
N ASP A 354 -25.71 2.11 17.56
CA ASP A 354 -26.05 3.46 18.02
C ASP A 354 -26.24 4.36 16.79
N LEU A 355 -27.49 4.75 16.53
CA LEU A 355 -27.87 5.62 15.44
C LEU A 355 -27.60 7.08 15.83
N GLY A 356 -26.54 7.65 15.27
CA GLY A 356 -26.17 9.06 15.51
C GLY A 356 -25.08 9.25 16.55
N ASP A 357 -24.51 8.16 17.09
CA ASP A 357 -23.38 8.18 18.04
C ASP A 357 -23.72 9.00 19.30
N ASP A 358 -24.94 8.81 19.82
CA ASP A 358 -25.50 9.55 20.96
C ASP A 358 -25.27 8.85 22.31
N GLY A 359 -24.65 7.67 22.28
CA GLY A 359 -24.32 6.80 23.39
C GLY A 359 -25.44 5.83 23.77
N SER A 360 -26.52 5.75 22.97
CA SER A 360 -27.63 4.82 23.19
C SER A 360 -27.63 3.68 22.18
N ASN A 361 -27.96 2.46 22.64
CA ASN A 361 -28.01 1.29 21.77
C ASN A 361 -29.43 1.11 21.22
N ASP A 362 -29.69 1.61 20.02
CA ASP A 362 -30.95 1.50 19.30
C ASP A 362 -31.29 0.06 18.89
N ALA A 363 -30.28 -0.81 18.78
CA ALA A 363 -30.48 -2.24 18.54
C ALA A 363 -30.92 -3.02 19.78
N GLN A 364 -30.97 -2.39 20.97
CA GLN A 364 -31.27 -3.07 22.22
C GLN A 364 -32.67 -3.70 22.24
N GLY A 365 -32.74 -5.02 22.09
CA GLY A 365 -33.98 -5.78 22.14
C GLY A 365 -34.72 -5.91 20.81
N GLU A 366 -34.21 -5.29 19.74
CA GLU A 366 -34.76 -5.35 18.37
C GLU A 366 -34.15 -6.51 17.54
N GLY A 367 -33.02 -7.07 17.99
CA GLY A 367 -32.36 -8.18 17.32
C GLY A 367 -33.15 -9.50 17.36
N ASN A 368 -33.50 -10.02 16.19
CA ASN A 368 -34.11 -11.34 16.03
C ASN A 368 -33.04 -12.39 15.71
N ARG A 369 -32.87 -13.38 16.58
CA ARG A 369 -31.91 -14.47 16.38
C ARG A 369 -32.50 -15.63 15.59
N LEU A 370 -31.84 -16.00 14.49
CA LEU A 370 -32.14 -17.18 13.67
C LEU A 370 -30.85 -17.98 13.45
N ALA A 371 -30.75 -19.14 14.12
CA ALA A 371 -29.53 -19.95 14.19
C ALA A 371 -28.32 -19.15 14.73
N ASP A 372 -27.29 -18.98 13.90
CA ASP A 372 -26.01 -18.32 14.24
C ASP A 372 -25.95 -16.85 13.76
N SER A 373 -27.09 -16.33 13.28
CA SER A 373 -27.21 -14.96 12.80
C SER A 373 -28.25 -14.17 13.58
N TRP A 374 -27.92 -12.91 13.85
CA TRP A 374 -28.79 -11.89 14.39
C TRP A 374 -29.21 -10.94 13.27
N TYR A 375 -30.50 -10.64 13.22
CA TYR A 375 -31.11 -9.73 12.26
C TYR A 375 -31.70 -8.55 13.01
N TYR A 376 -31.23 -7.36 12.68
CA TYR A 376 -31.69 -6.09 13.23
C TYR A 376 -32.41 -5.32 12.15
N ASP A 377 -33.53 -4.71 12.53
CA ASP A 377 -34.39 -3.94 11.64
C ASP A 377 -34.81 -2.67 12.38
N LEU A 378 -34.14 -1.57 12.08
CA LEU A 378 -34.29 -0.30 12.77
C LEU A 378 -34.93 0.73 11.85
N SER A 379 -35.96 1.41 12.33
CA SER A 379 -36.48 2.61 11.67
C SER A 379 -35.51 3.77 11.86
N VAL A 380 -35.15 4.45 10.77
CA VAL A 380 -34.27 5.61 10.80
C VAL A 380 -35.10 6.86 10.53
N ASP A 381 -34.90 7.91 11.32
CA ASP A 381 -35.56 9.19 11.13
C ASP A 381 -34.55 10.35 10.93
N GLU A 382 -35.08 11.55 10.69
CA GLU A 382 -34.29 12.75 10.39
C GLU A 382 -33.24 13.09 11.47
N SER A 383 -33.38 12.59 12.69
CA SER A 383 -32.42 12.85 13.78
C SER A 383 -31.09 12.13 13.61
N ALA A 384 -31.04 11.01 12.87
CA ALA A 384 -29.82 10.25 12.59
C ALA A 384 -29.21 10.60 11.22
N TRP A 385 -29.90 11.39 10.39
CA TRP A 385 -29.42 11.78 9.07
C TRP A 385 -28.19 12.68 9.15
N GLY A 386 -27.22 12.43 8.26
CA GLY A 386 -25.98 13.20 8.24
C GLY A 386 -25.11 12.96 9.47
N GLN A 387 -25.25 11.80 10.10
CA GLN A 387 -24.47 11.37 11.25
C GLN A 387 -23.91 9.97 11.00
N TRP A 388 -22.97 9.57 11.85
CA TRP A 388 -22.38 8.24 11.82
C TRP A 388 -23.17 7.32 12.77
N ALA A 389 -23.56 6.15 12.28
CA ALA A 389 -24.01 5.07 13.15
C ALA A 389 -22.78 4.31 13.65
N HIS A 390 -22.68 4.13 14.97
CA HIS A 390 -21.63 3.36 15.62
C HIS A 390 -22.10 1.92 15.82
N PHE A 391 -21.21 0.98 15.50
CA PHE A 391 -21.42 -0.45 15.63
C PHE A 391 -20.33 -1.00 16.54
N ASP A 392 -20.70 -1.83 17.51
CA ASP A 392 -19.75 -2.54 18.36
C ASP A 392 -20.19 -3.99 18.59
N VAL A 393 -19.24 -4.88 18.86
CA VAL A 393 -19.53 -6.30 19.11
C VAL A 393 -19.32 -6.61 20.58
N SER A 394 -20.42 -6.86 21.29
CA SER A 394 -20.39 -7.23 22.71
C SER A 394 -20.76 -8.69 22.93
N GLY A 395 -20.19 -9.29 23.98
CA GLY A 395 -20.49 -10.68 24.30
C GLY A 395 -19.51 -11.34 25.25
N SER A 396 -19.52 -12.68 25.25
CA SER A 396 -18.59 -13.50 26.02
C SER A 396 -18.29 -14.81 25.29
N ALA A 397 -17.04 -15.31 25.38
CA ALA A 397 -16.71 -16.63 24.86
C ALA A 397 -15.76 -17.41 25.77
N VAL A 398 -15.93 -18.73 25.78
CA VAL A 398 -15.17 -19.68 26.60
C VAL A 398 -14.51 -20.72 25.70
N THR A 399 -13.21 -20.94 25.89
CA THR A 399 -12.44 -21.98 25.21
C THR A 399 -12.25 -23.18 26.15
N LEU A 400 -12.78 -24.36 25.82
CA LEU A 400 -12.77 -25.55 26.70
C LEU A 400 -11.45 -26.34 26.64
N TRP A 401 -10.83 -26.48 25.46
CA TRP A 401 -9.62 -27.30 25.28
C TRP A 401 -8.30 -26.54 25.52
N GLY A 402 -8.34 -25.19 25.53
CA GLY A 402 -7.17 -24.35 25.80
C GLY A 402 -6.57 -24.55 27.19
N PHE A 403 -7.35 -25.08 28.14
CA PHE A 403 -6.90 -25.41 29.50
C PHE A 403 -5.98 -26.63 29.61
N LEU A 404 -5.84 -27.45 28.54
CA LEU A 404 -5.00 -28.66 28.55
C LEU A 404 -3.61 -28.47 27.93
N GLY A 405 -3.37 -27.32 27.27
CA GLY A 405 -2.09 -26.99 26.62
C GLY A 405 -1.24 -26.05 27.49
N ASP A 406 -1.33 -24.76 27.21
CA ASP A 406 -0.66 -23.68 27.96
C ASP A 406 -1.71 -22.77 28.60
N ILE A 407 -1.91 -22.88 29.91
CA ILE A 407 -2.81 -22.00 30.69
C ILE A 407 -2.37 -20.53 30.67
N GLU A 408 -1.13 -20.28 30.24
CA GLU A 408 -0.51 -18.96 30.22
C GLU A 408 -0.98 -18.13 29.00
N PHE A 409 -1.42 -18.78 27.91
CA PHE A 409 -1.86 -18.10 26.68
C PHE A 409 -2.98 -18.88 25.99
N PHE A 410 -4.22 -18.71 26.47
CA PHE A 410 -5.39 -19.15 25.70
C PHE A 410 -6.17 -17.94 25.19
N GLU A 411 -6.62 -18.05 23.94
CA GLU A 411 -7.42 -17.07 23.21
C GLU A 411 -8.80 -17.68 22.96
N SER A 412 -9.84 -16.98 23.36
CA SER A 412 -11.18 -17.21 22.80
C SER A 412 -11.32 -16.29 21.60
N ARG A 413 -11.36 -16.88 20.40
CA ARG A 413 -11.54 -16.16 19.13
C ARG A 413 -12.86 -16.56 18.51
N VAL A 414 -13.68 -15.59 18.18
CA VAL A 414 -14.96 -15.80 17.49
C VAL A 414 -14.98 -14.92 16.25
N PRO A 415 -14.71 -15.49 15.06
CA PRO A 415 -14.83 -14.74 13.82
C PRO A 415 -16.29 -14.36 13.59
N TYR A 416 -16.50 -13.13 13.12
CA TYR A 416 -17.81 -12.61 12.79
C TYR A 416 -17.83 -11.86 11.46
N THR A 417 -19.04 -11.67 10.95
CA THR A 417 -19.32 -10.84 9.78
C THR A 417 -20.51 -9.95 10.08
N VAL A 418 -20.44 -8.69 9.65
CA VAL A 418 -21.56 -7.75 9.71
C VAL A 418 -21.90 -7.28 8.29
N ASP A 419 -23.19 -7.25 8.00
CA ASP A 419 -23.76 -6.74 6.77
C ASP A 419 -24.80 -5.68 7.11
N VAL A 420 -24.59 -4.44 6.68
CA VAL A 420 -25.49 -3.31 6.94
C VAL A 420 -26.08 -2.85 5.61
N MET A 421 -27.40 -2.77 5.54
CA MET A 421 -28.14 -2.22 4.41
C MET A 421 -28.97 -1.03 4.87
N LEU A 422 -28.90 0.07 4.13
CA LEU A 422 -29.71 1.25 4.34
C LEU A 422 -30.72 1.36 3.19
N THR A 423 -32.00 1.55 3.52
CA THR A 423 -33.05 1.83 2.53
C THR A 423 -33.43 3.31 2.61
N MET A 424 -33.57 3.96 1.47
CA MET A 424 -33.84 5.40 1.37
C MET A 424 -35.22 5.68 0.76
N ASP A 425 -35.85 6.76 1.20
CA ASP A 425 -37.03 7.31 0.53
C ASP A 425 -36.61 8.11 -0.72
N LEU A 426 -36.89 7.55 -1.90
CA LEU A 426 -36.64 8.18 -3.20
C LEU A 426 -37.83 9.00 -3.72
N SER A 427 -38.75 9.44 -2.84
CA SER A 427 -39.81 10.40 -3.19
C SER A 427 -39.25 11.73 -3.71
N GLN A 428 -37.99 12.03 -3.38
CA GLN A 428 -37.17 13.09 -3.98
C GLN A 428 -35.79 12.53 -4.35
N PRO A 429 -35.07 13.15 -5.30
CA PRO A 429 -33.70 12.71 -5.61
C PRO A 429 -32.80 12.79 -4.38
N VAL A 430 -32.06 11.71 -4.12
CA VAL A 430 -31.10 11.59 -3.02
C VAL A 430 -29.71 11.50 -3.61
N ASP A 431 -28.82 12.38 -3.18
CA ASP A 431 -27.41 12.34 -3.54
C ASP A 431 -26.57 12.00 -2.32
N ILE A 432 -25.85 10.89 -2.40
CA ILE A 432 -24.92 10.45 -1.35
C ILE A 432 -23.59 11.14 -1.60
N GLN A 433 -23.27 12.06 -0.68
CA GLN A 433 -21.97 12.69 -0.52
C GLN A 433 -21.55 12.51 0.93
N PHE A 434 -20.35 11.98 1.16
CA PHE A 434 -19.78 11.94 2.49
C PHE A 434 -18.27 12.15 2.44
N GLU A 435 -17.76 12.84 3.46
CA GLU A 435 -16.34 12.92 3.73
C GLU A 435 -15.98 11.70 4.58
N GLN A 436 -14.97 10.95 4.14
CA GLN A 436 -14.49 9.80 4.91
C GLN A 436 -14.04 10.25 6.30
N ARG A 437 -14.36 9.44 7.31
CA ARG A 437 -13.86 9.66 8.66
C ARG A 437 -12.36 9.31 8.65
N PRO A 438 -11.42 10.21 9.01
CA PRO A 438 -9.99 9.91 8.93
C PRO A 438 -9.53 8.75 9.85
N ASP A 439 -10.28 8.50 10.92
CA ASP A 439 -10.04 7.48 11.93
C ASP A 439 -10.74 6.13 11.64
N PHE A 440 -11.74 6.09 10.72
CA PHE A 440 -12.47 4.86 10.40
C PHE A 440 -12.88 4.78 8.93
N TYR A 441 -12.71 3.61 8.33
CA TYR A 441 -13.15 3.37 6.96
C TYR A 441 -14.64 3.02 6.89
N SER A 442 -15.38 3.68 5.99
CA SER A 442 -16.73 3.29 5.61
C SER A 442 -16.92 3.44 4.11
N ASP A 443 -17.62 2.49 3.49
CA ASP A 443 -17.93 2.56 2.06
C ASP A 443 -19.36 2.09 1.80
N LEU A 444 -20.15 2.95 1.18
CA LEU A 444 -21.55 2.70 0.86
C LEU A 444 -21.66 2.32 -0.62
N ASN A 445 -21.94 1.05 -0.87
CA ASN A 445 -22.09 0.54 -2.23
C ASN A 445 -23.57 0.34 -2.58
N PRO A 446 -24.01 0.70 -3.80
CA PRO A 446 -25.35 0.32 -4.28
C PRO A 446 -25.56 -1.20 -4.17
N THR A 447 -26.75 -1.62 -3.73
CA THR A 447 -27.11 -3.04 -3.63
C THR A 447 -28.47 -3.34 -4.26
N THR A 448 -28.92 -4.58 -4.17
CA THR A 448 -30.22 -5.03 -4.68
C THR A 448 -31.35 -4.10 -4.18
N PRO A 449 -32.24 -3.62 -5.07
CA PRO A 449 -33.35 -2.77 -4.68
C PRO A 449 -34.30 -3.43 -3.67
N SER A 450 -35.04 -2.61 -2.92
CA SER A 450 -36.10 -3.09 -2.03
C SER A 450 -37.31 -3.59 -2.81
N ASP A 451 -38.22 -4.29 -2.11
CA ASP A 451 -39.50 -4.70 -2.67
C ASP A 451 -40.42 -3.52 -3.01
N GLU A 452 -40.14 -2.31 -2.49
CA GLU A 452 -40.91 -1.09 -2.76
C GLU A 452 -40.32 -0.26 -3.93
N TYR A 453 -39.17 -0.67 -4.48
CA TYR A 453 -38.52 0.00 -5.59
C TYR A 453 -39.29 -0.20 -6.90
N GLU A 454 -39.56 0.90 -7.60
CA GLU A 454 -40.28 0.93 -8.88
C GLU A 454 -39.43 1.59 -9.98
N ASN A 455 -39.70 1.26 -11.25
CA ASN A 455 -38.89 1.75 -12.38
C ASN A 455 -38.91 3.28 -12.56
N ASP A 456 -39.87 3.99 -11.94
CA ASP A 456 -39.90 5.46 -11.95
C ASP A 456 -38.89 6.09 -10.98
N MET A 457 -38.27 5.29 -10.12
CA MET A 457 -37.18 5.67 -9.22
C MET A 457 -35.78 5.52 -9.85
N ASP A 458 -35.70 5.08 -11.11
CA ASP A 458 -34.42 4.95 -11.84
C ASP A 458 -33.66 6.29 -11.87
N GLY A 459 -32.40 6.27 -11.46
CA GLY A 459 -31.52 7.46 -11.40
C GLY A 459 -31.86 8.49 -10.31
N MET A 460 -32.81 8.20 -9.42
CA MET A 460 -33.15 9.09 -8.30
C MET A 460 -32.14 9.03 -7.16
N LEU A 461 -31.41 7.91 -7.03
CA LEU A 461 -30.26 7.79 -6.14
C LEU A 461 -28.99 8.07 -6.94
N THR A 462 -28.17 8.99 -6.47
CA THR A 462 -26.87 9.30 -7.07
C THR A 462 -25.75 9.27 -6.04
N PHE A 463 -24.54 8.98 -6.52
CA PHE A 463 -23.31 9.06 -5.74
C PHE A 463 -22.42 10.12 -6.36
N THR A 464 -22.11 11.16 -5.59
CA THR A 464 -21.19 12.20 -6.02
C THR A 464 -19.86 12.01 -5.28
N ARG A 465 -18.83 11.58 -6.01
CA ARG A 465 -17.50 11.30 -5.46
C ARG A 465 -16.40 11.69 -6.45
N SER A 466 -15.17 11.86 -5.95
CA SER A 466 -13.99 11.87 -6.79
C SER A 466 -13.87 10.53 -7.51
N ALA A 467 -13.69 10.55 -8.82
CA ALA A 467 -13.50 9.35 -9.61
C ALA A 467 -12.48 9.56 -10.73
N TYR A 468 -11.92 8.44 -11.12
CA TYR A 468 -10.97 8.32 -12.20
C TYR A 468 -11.70 8.18 -13.55
N ASP A 469 -11.66 9.22 -14.39
CA ASP A 469 -12.23 9.17 -15.74
C ASP A 469 -11.20 8.66 -16.77
N GLN A 470 -11.10 7.33 -16.87
CA GLN A 470 -10.20 6.63 -17.80
C GLN A 470 -10.41 7.07 -19.27
N ALA A 471 -11.65 7.34 -19.68
CA ALA A 471 -11.96 7.64 -21.08
C ALA A 471 -11.40 9.01 -21.48
N THR A 472 -11.49 9.99 -20.57
CA THR A 472 -10.89 11.31 -20.77
C THR A 472 -9.37 11.20 -20.92
N VAL A 473 -8.69 10.38 -20.09
CA VAL A 473 -7.24 10.14 -20.20
C VAL A 473 -6.84 9.69 -21.58
N VAL A 474 -7.45 8.60 -22.05
CA VAL A 474 -7.12 7.98 -23.34
C VAL A 474 -7.31 8.97 -24.48
N SER A 475 -8.26 9.91 -24.35
CA SER A 475 -8.48 10.96 -25.35
C SER A 475 -7.42 12.07 -25.34
N LEU A 476 -6.70 12.26 -24.23
CA LEU A 476 -5.66 13.27 -24.06
C LEU A 476 -4.26 12.75 -24.43
N ILE A 477 -4.08 11.41 -24.53
CA ILE A 477 -2.80 10.80 -24.92
C ILE A 477 -2.37 11.34 -26.28
N THR A 478 -1.24 12.04 -26.30
CA THR A 478 -0.64 12.54 -27.52
C THR A 478 0.37 11.52 -28.04
N PRO A 479 0.22 11.00 -29.27
CA PRO A 479 1.14 10.00 -29.82
C PRO A 479 2.57 10.53 -29.85
N LYS A 480 3.51 9.82 -29.21
CA LYS A 480 4.94 10.03 -29.41
C LYS A 480 5.39 9.36 -30.70
N SER A 481 5.99 10.12 -31.61
CA SER A 481 6.64 9.54 -32.78
C SER A 481 7.92 8.83 -32.32
N THR A 482 8.07 7.56 -32.67
CA THR A 482 9.32 6.78 -32.53
C THR A 482 10.42 7.24 -33.50
N ASP A 483 10.46 8.52 -33.85
CA ASP A 483 11.52 9.15 -34.61
C ASP A 483 12.58 9.70 -33.64
N ALA A 484 13.13 8.81 -32.81
CA ALA A 484 14.45 9.04 -32.26
C ALA A 484 15.45 8.49 -33.28
N GLU A 485 16.27 9.37 -33.84
CA GLU A 485 17.60 9.01 -34.35
C GLU A 485 18.32 8.26 -33.24
N SER A 486 18.13 6.96 -33.17
CA SER A 486 19.02 6.09 -32.42
C SER A 486 20.29 6.01 -33.25
N ASP A 487 21.36 6.64 -32.76
CA ASP A 487 22.72 6.16 -32.97
C ASP A 487 22.86 4.79 -32.26
N SER A 488 22.00 3.84 -32.62
CA SER A 488 22.13 2.45 -32.25
C SER A 488 22.77 1.73 -33.43
N GLU A 489 24.06 1.45 -33.31
CA GLU A 489 24.62 0.25 -33.93
C GLU A 489 23.95 -0.96 -33.26
N GLY A 490 22.68 -1.19 -33.59
CA GLY A 490 21.88 -2.27 -33.04
C GLY A 490 22.44 -3.61 -33.49
N PHE A 491 22.31 -4.60 -32.62
CA PHE A 491 22.64 -6.02 -32.81
C PHE A 491 22.26 -6.59 -34.18
N PHE A 492 21.19 -6.09 -34.81
CA PHE A 492 20.75 -6.50 -36.14
C PHE A 492 21.54 -5.89 -37.30
N SER A 493 22.14 -4.71 -37.13
CA SER A 493 23.04 -4.09 -38.12
C SER A 493 24.39 -4.80 -38.16
N SER A 494 24.92 -5.19 -36.99
CA SER A 494 26.14 -5.99 -36.88
C SER A 494 25.93 -7.43 -37.36
N LEU A 495 24.75 -8.01 -37.10
CA LEU A 495 24.36 -9.31 -37.68
C LEU A 495 24.18 -9.21 -39.20
N GLY A 496 23.60 -8.12 -39.71
CA GLY A 496 23.48 -7.85 -41.15
C GLY A 496 24.84 -7.71 -41.84
N GLY A 497 25.81 -7.04 -41.20
CA GLY A 497 27.19 -6.92 -41.66
C GLY A 497 27.91 -8.28 -41.70
N VAL A 498 27.78 -9.09 -40.64
CA VAL A 498 28.39 -10.43 -40.57
C VAL A 498 27.78 -11.40 -41.60
N ILE A 499 26.48 -11.30 -41.86
CA ILE A 499 25.79 -12.08 -42.91
C ILE A 499 26.28 -11.67 -44.31
N ALA A 500 26.52 -10.38 -44.53
CA ALA A 500 27.01 -9.86 -45.82
C ALA A 500 28.48 -10.24 -46.09
N ASP A 501 29.35 -10.15 -45.08
CA ASP A 501 30.78 -10.43 -45.22
C ASP A 501 31.10 -11.94 -45.19
N HIS A 502 30.30 -12.74 -44.48
CA HIS A 502 30.56 -14.16 -44.27
C HIS A 502 29.32 -15.07 -44.46
N PRO A 503 28.64 -15.02 -45.62
CA PRO A 503 27.38 -15.74 -45.84
C PRO A 503 27.52 -17.26 -45.69
N PHE A 504 28.65 -17.83 -46.13
CA PHE A 504 28.90 -19.27 -46.02
C PHE A 504 29.21 -19.73 -44.59
N ALA A 505 29.86 -18.89 -43.78
CA ALA A 505 30.14 -19.24 -42.39
C ALA A 505 28.84 -19.27 -41.58
N VAL A 506 27.98 -18.26 -41.77
CA VAL A 506 26.67 -18.17 -41.10
C VAL A 506 25.76 -19.35 -41.47
N ILE A 507 25.72 -19.75 -42.75
CA ILE A 507 24.98 -20.93 -43.20
C ILE A 507 25.51 -22.22 -42.53
N ILE A 508 26.83 -22.37 -42.42
CA ILE A 508 27.42 -23.55 -41.77
C ILE A 508 27.08 -23.58 -40.28
N THR A 509 27.11 -22.44 -39.59
CA THR A 509 26.75 -22.36 -38.16
C THR A 509 25.26 -22.63 -37.94
N LEU A 510 24.38 -22.12 -38.81
CA LEU A 510 22.94 -22.43 -38.80
C LEU A 510 22.67 -23.92 -39.06
N LEU A 511 23.39 -24.54 -40.00
CA LEU A 511 23.28 -25.97 -40.26
C LEU A 511 23.80 -26.81 -39.08
N MET A 512 24.85 -26.35 -38.38
CA MET A 512 25.32 -27.00 -37.15
C MET A 512 24.32 -26.86 -36.00
N LEU A 513 23.68 -25.70 -35.84
CA LEU A 513 22.62 -25.47 -34.83
C LEU A 513 21.37 -26.32 -35.10
N ILE A 514 20.93 -26.39 -36.36
CA ILE A 514 19.82 -27.26 -36.77
C ILE A 514 20.20 -28.74 -36.59
N GLY A 515 21.45 -29.11 -36.87
CA GLY A 515 21.97 -30.44 -36.60
C GLY A 515 21.96 -30.78 -35.10
N ALA A 516 22.42 -29.85 -34.25
CA ALA A 516 22.44 -30.01 -32.79
C ALA A 516 21.02 -30.10 -32.19
N ALA A 517 20.10 -29.25 -32.65
CA ALA A 517 18.69 -29.29 -32.27
C ALA A 517 18.00 -30.57 -32.75
N GLY A 518 18.33 -31.04 -33.96
CA GLY A 518 17.86 -32.31 -34.50
C GLY A 518 18.37 -33.51 -33.69
N THR A 519 19.62 -33.49 -33.24
CA THR A 519 20.16 -34.53 -32.35
C THR A 519 19.54 -34.49 -30.96
N ALA A 520 19.33 -33.31 -30.37
CA ALA A 520 18.67 -33.17 -29.06
C ALA A 520 17.19 -33.61 -29.12
N GLY A 521 16.47 -33.25 -30.19
CA GLY A 521 15.10 -33.71 -30.42
C GLY A 521 15.00 -35.22 -30.65
N TYR A 522 16.00 -35.83 -31.32
CA TYR A 522 16.07 -37.28 -31.49
C TYR A 522 16.38 -38.02 -30.17
N THR A 523 17.26 -37.48 -29.32
CA THR A 523 17.54 -38.09 -28.01
C THR A 523 16.38 -37.98 -27.04
N VAL A 524 15.65 -36.85 -27.02
CA VAL A 524 14.44 -36.69 -26.19
C VAL A 524 13.33 -37.64 -26.64
N ARG A 525 13.17 -37.84 -27.95
CA ARG A 525 12.17 -38.78 -28.48
C ARG A 525 12.48 -40.24 -28.14
N LEU A 526 13.76 -40.64 -28.13
CA LEU A 526 14.16 -41.98 -27.70
C LEU A 526 13.90 -42.22 -26.21
N GLN A 527 14.17 -41.22 -25.34
CA GLN A 527 13.86 -41.32 -23.92
C GLN A 527 12.36 -41.49 -23.69
N THR A 528 11.50 -40.75 -24.41
CA THR A 528 10.05 -40.91 -24.26
C THR A 528 9.51 -42.27 -24.74
N GLU A 529 10.18 -42.95 -25.67
CA GLU A 529 9.76 -44.30 -26.07
C GLU A 529 10.18 -45.35 -25.03
N GLU A 530 11.37 -45.23 -24.42
CA GLU A 530 11.81 -46.08 -23.30
C GLU A 530 10.96 -45.87 -22.03
N ASP A 531 10.64 -44.62 -21.68
CA ASP A 531 9.81 -44.28 -20.51
C ASP A 531 8.38 -44.83 -20.64
N VAL A 532 7.83 -44.88 -21.86
CA VAL A 532 6.51 -45.46 -22.13
C VAL A 532 6.55 -46.99 -22.05
N GLU A 533 7.63 -47.63 -22.47
CA GLU A 533 7.79 -49.09 -22.35
C GLU A 533 7.98 -49.52 -20.88
N GLU A 534 8.71 -48.73 -20.08
CA GLU A 534 8.90 -48.97 -18.64
C GLU A 534 7.60 -48.74 -17.84
N ALA A 535 6.81 -47.70 -18.19
CA ALA A 535 5.51 -47.45 -17.57
C ALA A 535 4.48 -48.55 -17.87
N VAL A 536 4.53 -49.18 -19.05
CA VAL A 536 3.67 -50.32 -19.39
C VAL A 536 4.06 -51.58 -18.63
N LEU A 537 5.37 -51.81 -18.38
CA LEU A 537 5.86 -52.97 -17.62
C LEU A 537 5.62 -52.87 -16.11
N LEU A 538 5.57 -51.65 -15.55
CA LEU A 538 5.28 -51.42 -14.14
C LEU A 538 3.78 -51.62 -13.81
N ASN A 539 2.88 -51.26 -14.72
CA ASN A 539 1.43 -51.35 -14.51
C ASN A 539 0.87 -52.78 -14.55
N GLU A 540 1.60 -53.76 -15.12
CA GLU A 540 1.20 -55.17 -15.07
C GLU A 540 1.56 -55.88 -13.74
N ASN A 541 2.34 -55.24 -12.86
CA ASN A 541 2.85 -55.87 -11.63
C ASN A 541 2.18 -55.41 -10.32
N GLU A 542 1.21 -54.48 -10.37
CA GLU A 542 0.59 -53.88 -9.18
C GLU A 542 -0.72 -54.54 -8.69
N ASP A 543 -1.04 -55.75 -9.15
CA ASP A 543 -2.24 -56.47 -8.72
C ASP A 543 -1.89 -57.68 -7.81
N LYS A 544 -1.34 -57.41 -6.61
CA LYS A 544 -1.23 -58.40 -5.51
C LYS A 544 -1.41 -57.75 -4.13
N PRO A 545 -2.13 -58.40 -3.18
CA PRO A 545 -2.53 -57.78 -1.92
C PRO A 545 -1.41 -57.81 -0.87
N VAL A 546 -1.32 -56.72 -0.10
CA VAL A 546 -0.42 -56.51 1.05
C VAL A 546 -0.88 -57.31 2.28
N PRO A 547 0.01 -58.03 3.00
CA PRO A 547 -0.32 -58.60 4.30
C PRO A 547 0.04 -57.66 5.47
N GLU A 548 -0.81 -57.64 6.49
CA GLU A 548 -0.56 -57.13 7.85
C GLU A 548 0.70 -57.76 8.48
N ILE A 549 1.34 -57.05 9.43
CA ILE A 549 1.73 -57.57 10.77
C ILE A 549 2.51 -56.52 11.60
N GLU A 550 1.92 -56.24 12.78
CA GLU A 550 2.43 -56.12 14.16
C GLU A 550 3.46 -55.08 14.66
N ASN A 551 3.05 -54.55 15.82
CA ASN A 551 3.78 -53.85 16.88
C ASN A 551 4.98 -54.63 17.48
N GLU A 552 5.96 -53.86 17.98
CA GLU A 552 6.77 -53.99 19.23
C GLU A 552 8.09 -53.24 18.96
N ALA A 553 8.65 -52.35 19.80
CA ALA A 553 8.48 -52.00 21.21
C ALA A 553 8.93 -50.56 21.47
#